data_AF-V7EIU4-F1
#
_entry.id   AF-V7EIU4-F1
#
_cell.length_a   1.000
_cell.length_b   1.000
_cell.length_c   1.000
_cell.angle_alpha   90.00
_cell.angle_beta   90.00
_cell.angle_gamma   90.00
#
_symmetry.space_group_name_H-M   'P 1'
#
loop_
_entity.id
_entity.type
_entity.pdbx_description
1 polymer ?
#
loop_
_entity_poly.entity_id
_entity_poly.type
_entity_poly.pdbx_seq_one_letter_code
_entity_poly.pdbx_strand_id
1 'polypeptide(L)' 'MKLLNIFKSFKNDESGAVTVDWVVLTGAVVGLGIILSQTMGTSITTAAGNVGADVITKSDN' A
#
# COMPACT_ATOMS: atom_id res chain seq x y z
N MET A 1 -21.14 -6.91 -21.55
CA MET A 1 -21.33 -5.48 -21.18
C MET A 1 -22.08 -5.28 -19.86
N LYS A 2 -21.94 -6.21 -18.88
CA LYS A 2 -22.57 -6.08 -17.56
C LYS A 2 -21.84 -5.11 -16.64
N LEU A 3 -20.50 -5.17 -16.66
CA LEU A 3 -19.64 -4.34 -15.80
C LEU A 3 -19.87 -2.84 -16.06
N LEU A 4 -19.85 -2.42 -17.32
CA LEU A 4 -20.08 -1.02 -17.71
C LEU A 4 -21.47 -0.49 -17.31
N ASN A 5 -22.47 -1.37 -17.23
CA ASN A 5 -23.82 -1.00 -16.83
C ASN A 5 -23.91 -0.81 -15.30
N ILE A 6 -23.20 -1.63 -14.52
CA ILE A 6 -23.07 -1.49 -13.07
C ILE A 6 -22.36 -0.18 -12.72
N PHE A 7 -21.28 0.18 -13.43
CA PHE A 7 -20.60 1.48 -13.25
C PHE A 7 -21.50 2.68 -13.57
N LYS A 8 -22.38 2.57 -14.58
CA LYS A 8 -23.34 3.63 -14.92
C LYS A 8 -24.44 3.79 -13.87
N SER A 9 -24.96 2.69 -13.33
CA SER A 9 -25.95 2.73 -12.25
C SER A 9 -25.35 3.27 -10.95
N PHE A 10 -24.14 2.85 -10.57
CA PHE A 10 -23.43 3.35 -9.39
C PHE A 10 -23.14 4.86 -9.45
N LYS A 11 -22.80 5.39 -10.63
CA LYS A 11 -22.53 6.83 -10.80
C LYS A 11 -23.79 7.71 -10.72
N ASN A 12 -24.97 7.11 -10.90
CA ASN A 12 -26.27 7.80 -10.92
C ASN A 12 -27.06 7.61 -9.63
N ASP A 13 -26.54 6.87 -8.64
CA ASP A 13 -27.23 6.54 -7.41
C ASP A 13 -26.70 7.40 -6.25
N GLU A 14 -27.40 8.47 -5.90
CA GLU A 14 -26.99 9.42 -4.84
C GLU A 14 -26.90 8.77 -3.44
N SER A 15 -27.71 7.74 -3.17
CA SER A 15 -27.60 6.93 -1.94
C SER A 15 -26.44 5.93 -1.99
N GLY A 16 -26.03 5.54 -3.19
CA GLY A 16 -24.86 4.68 -3.43
C GLY A 16 -23.54 5.44 -3.24
N ALA A 17 -23.49 6.74 -3.50
CA ALA A 17 -22.28 7.56 -3.42
C ALA A 17 -21.59 7.49 -2.03
N VAL A 18 -22.36 7.53 -0.94
CA VAL A 18 -21.84 7.41 0.44
C VAL A 18 -21.38 5.98 0.78
N THR A 19 -22.00 4.96 0.19
CA THR A 19 -21.61 3.55 0.43
C THR A 19 -20.46 3.07 -0.46
N VAL A 20 -20.15 3.81 -1.52
CA VAL A 20 -19.00 3.54 -2.40
C VAL A 20 -17.76 4.28 -1.94
N ASP A 21 -17.90 5.48 -1.39
CA ASP A 21 -16.76 6.28 -0.92
C ASP A 21 -15.94 5.57 0.16
N TRP A 22 -16.58 4.91 1.13
CA TRP A 22 -15.85 4.19 2.18
C TRP A 22 -15.06 2.98 1.64
N VAL A 23 -15.55 2.30 0.60
CA VAL A 23 -14.85 1.18 -0.04
C VAL A 23 -13.70 1.69 -0.90
N VAL A 24 -13.89 2.80 -1.62
CA VAL A 24 -12.85 3.40 -2.46
C VAL A 24 -11.71 3.94 -1.59
N LEU A 25 -12.02 4.60 -0.48
CA LEU A 25 -11.02 5.10 0.48
C LEU A 25 -10.22 3.96 1.11
N THR A 26 -10.90 2.89 1.57
CA THR A 26 -10.20 1.72 2.13
C THR A 26 -9.37 0.99 1.08
N GLY A 27 -9.87 0.84 -0.15
CA GLY A 27 -9.12 0.30 -1.28
C GLY A 27 -7.86 1.11 -1.60
N ALA A 28 -7.96 2.44 -1.55
CA ALA A 28 -6.81 3.32 -1.72
C ALA A 28 -5.77 3.14 -0.61
N VAL A 29 -6.19 3.09 0.66
CA VAL A 29 -5.28 2.86 1.80
C VAL A 29 -4.60 1.50 1.71
N VAL A 30 -5.34 0.43 1.37
CA VAL A 30 -4.77 -0.92 1.19
C VAL A 30 -3.79 -0.94 0.01
N GLY A 31 -4.13 -0.31 -1.11
CA GLY A 31 -3.24 -0.18 -2.27
C GLY A 31 -1.93 0.54 -1.93
N LEU A 32 -2.01 1.65 -1.19
CA LEU A 32 -0.83 2.36 -0.67
C LEU A 32 -0.01 1.49 0.28
N GLY A 33 -0.65 0.71 1.16
CA GLY A 33 0.03 -0.21 2.07
C GLY A 33 0.85 -1.28 1.34
N ILE A 34 0.32 -1.83 0.25
CA ILE A 34 1.03 -2.81 -0.58
C ILE A 34 2.29 -2.19 -1.21
N ILE A 35 2.21 -0.96 -1.72
CA ILE A 35 3.36 -0.24 -2.30
C ILE A 35 4.41 0.07 -1.24
N LEU A 36 3.98 0.54 -0.06
CA LEU A 36 4.87 0.86 1.05
C LEU A 36 5.59 -0.37 1.59
N SER A 37 4.92 -1.51 1.70
CA SER A 37 5.50 -2.74 2.26
C SER A 37 6.76 -3.20 1.51
N GLN A 38 6.75 -3.10 0.17
CA GLN A 38 7.90 -3.48 -0.67
C GLN A 38 9.07 -2.52 -0.52
N THR A 39 8.76 -1.22 -0.45
CA THR A 39 9.77 -0.16 -0.33
C THR A 39 10.46 -0.24 1.04
N MET A 40 9.68 -0.38 2.12
CA MET A 40 10.20 -0.40 3.49
C MET A 40 11.02 -1.67 3.77
N GLY A 41 10.59 -2.84 3.31
CA GLY A 41 11.31 -4.10 3.56
C GLY A 41 12.74 -4.08 3.01
N THR A 42 12.91 -3.55 1.80
CA THR A 42 14.22 -3.42 1.15
C THR A 42 15.12 -2.43 1.92
N SER A 43 14.58 -1.26 2.28
CA SER A 43 15.31 -0.24 3.03
C SER A 43 15.74 -0.73 4.41
N ILE A 44 14.86 -1.41 5.14
CA ILE A 44 15.16 -1.95 6.48
C ILE A 44 16.23 -3.04 6.39
N THR A 45 16.12 -3.97 5.43
CA THR A 45 17.12 -5.02 5.24
C THR A 45 18.49 -4.44 4.93
N THR A 46 18.54 -3.43 4.07
CA THR A 46 19.79 -2.73 3.73
C THR A 46 20.38 -2.02 4.95
N ALA A 47 19.57 -1.28 5.69
CA ALA A 47 20.02 -0.58 6.90
C ALA A 47 20.54 -1.56 7.96
N ALA A 48 19.83 -2.66 8.20
CA ALA A 48 20.24 -3.70 9.14
C ALA A 48 21.56 -4.37 8.70
N GLY A 49 21.72 -4.65 7.40
CA GLY A 49 22.97 -5.18 6.85
C GLY A 49 24.16 -4.24 7.06
N ASN A 50 23.97 -2.93 6.83
CA ASN A 50 25.00 -1.93 7.04
C ASN A 50 25.41 -1.82 8.52
N VAL A 51 24.44 -1.84 9.44
CA VAL A 51 24.71 -1.84 10.89
C VAL A 51 25.48 -3.09 11.30
N GLY A 52 25.07 -4.28 10.81
CA GLY A 52 25.77 -5.53 11.09
C GLY A 52 27.22 -5.51 10.59
N ALA A 53 27.44 -5.03 9.37
CA ALA A 53 28.78 -4.89 8.79
C ALA A 53 29.66 -3.92 9.60
N ASP A 54 29.09 -2.80 10.07
CA ASP A 54 29.80 -1.82 10.88
C ASP A 54 30.18 -2.37 12.26
N VAL A 55 29.32 -3.18 12.88
CA VAL A 55 29.62 -3.87 14.15
C VAL A 55 30.75 -4.89 13.97
N ILE A 56 30.71 -5.70 12.90
CA ILE A 56 31.79 -6.67 12.61
C ILE A 56 33.12 -5.94 12.38
N THR A 57 33.10 -4.91 11.53
CA THR A 57 34.30 -4.12 11.23
C THR A 57 34.91 -3.49 12.49
N LYS A 58 34.07 -2.99 13.41
CA LYS A 58 34.54 -2.45 14.69
C LYS A 58 34.98 -3.53 15.69
N SER A 59 34.46 -4.75 15.59
CA SER A 59 34.89 -5.88 16.42
C SER A 59 36.23 -6.46 15.96
N ASP A 60 36.56 -6.32 14.68
CA ASP A 60 37.77 -6.87 14.06
C ASP A 60 38.99 -5.90 14.13
N ASN A 61 38.79 -4.66 14.63
CA ASN A 61 39.85 -3.69 14.94
C ASN A 61 40.11 -3.63 16.46
#